data_AF-A0A7G9Z3C7-F1
#
_entry.id   AF-A0A7G9Z3C7-F1
#
_cell.length_a   1.000
_cell.length_b   1.000
_cell.length_c   1.000
_cell.angle_alpha   90.00
_cell.angle_beta   90.00
_cell.angle_gamma   90.00
#
_symmetry.space_group_name_H-M   'P 1'
#
loop_
_entity.id
_entity.type
_entity.pdbx_description
1 polymer ?
#
loop_
_entity_poly.entity_id
_entity_poly.type
_entity_poly.pdbx_seq_one_letter_code
_entity_poly.pdbx_strand_id
1 'polypeptide(L)'
;MREDIKKRIIEKVETVVERIEFIDGHLSDGIVWDRILRKAIYKEFQEAVDAASDVCAMVRRWRNSSAKDNYSNIDFLMRYPGI
;
A
#
# COMPACT_ATOMS: atom_id res chain seq x y z
N MET A 1 20.33 1.57 1.63
CA MET A 1 19.42 0.52 1.15
C MET A 1 20.03 -0.11 -0.09
N ARG A 2 20.02 -1.45 -0.22
CA ARG A 2 20.52 -2.10 -1.45
C ARG A 2 19.61 -1.76 -2.64
N GLU A 3 20.17 -1.67 -3.85
CA GLU A 3 19.44 -1.23 -5.05
C GLU A 3 18.29 -2.18 -5.45
N ASP A 4 18.45 -3.49 -5.21
CA ASP A 4 17.38 -4.47 -5.39
C ASP A 4 16.15 -4.19 -4.50
N ILE A 5 16.39 -3.75 -3.26
CA ILE A 5 15.33 -3.42 -2.32
C ILE A 5 14.64 -2.11 -2.72
N LYS A 6 15.42 -1.10 -3.14
CA LYS A 6 14.87 0.17 -3.64
C LYS A 6 13.95 -0.06 -4.83
N LYS A 7 14.41 -0.85 -5.82
CA LYS A 7 13.61 -1.20 -6.99
C LYS A 7 12.28 -1.85 -6.61
N ARG A 8 12.31 -2.84 -5.70
CA ARG A 8 11.08 -3.49 -5.22
C ARG A 8 10.14 -2.55 -4.47
N ILE A 9 10.66 -1.58 -3.72
CA ILE A 9 9.83 -0.56 -3.06
C ILE A 9 9.17 0.32 -4.12
N ILE A 10 9.90 0.74 -5.15
CA ILE A 10 9.35 1.55 -6.25
C ILE A 10 8.24 0.79 -6.97
N GLU A 11 8.46 -0.48 -7.35
CA GLU A 11 7.44 -1.33 -7.98
C GLU A 11 6.16 -1.44 -7.14
N LYS A 12 6.30 -1.52 -5.80
CA LYS A 12 5.15 -1.54 -4.89
C LYS A 12 4.47 -0.18 -4.78
N VAL A 13 5.21 0.92 -4.80
CA VAL A 13 4.64 2.27 -4.82
C VAL A 13 3.88 2.52 -6.13
N GLU A 14 4.43 2.08 -7.27
CA GLU A 14 3.74 2.12 -8.57
C GLU A 14 2.43 1.33 -8.52
N THR A 15 2.45 0.13 -7.92
CA THR A 15 1.21 -0.64 -7.70
C THR A 15 0.18 0.16 -6.89
N VAL A 16 0.59 0.85 -5.82
CA VAL A 16 -0.34 1.68 -5.03
C VAL A 16 -0.95 2.79 -5.90
N VAL A 17 -0.12 3.47 -6.70
CA VAL A 17 -0.56 4.55 -7.59
C VAL A 17 -1.57 4.03 -8.61
N GLU A 18 -1.25 2.95 -9.32
CA GLU A 18 -2.14 2.35 -10.33
C GLU A 18 -3.51 1.98 -9.74
N ARG A 19 -3.53 1.39 -8.54
CA ARG A 19 -4.78 1.01 -7.87
C ARG A 19 -5.61 2.23 -7.45
N ILE A 20 -4.96 3.29 -6.97
CA ILE A 20 -5.63 4.54 -6.61
C ILE A 20 -6.19 5.24 -7.85
N GLU A 21 -5.42 5.30 -8.94
CA GLU A 21 -5.87 5.88 -10.22
C GLU A 21 -7.08 5.14 -10.77
N PHE A 22 -7.09 3.80 -10.68
CA PHE A 22 -8.27 3.02 -11.06
C PHE A 22 -9.48 3.40 -10.20
N ILE A 23 -9.31 3.49 -8.87
CA ILE A 23 -10.40 3.86 -7.96
C ILE A 23 -10.92 5.26 -8.31
N ASP A 24 -10.04 6.25 -8.46
CA ASP A 24 -10.41 7.63 -8.75
C ASP A 24 -11.18 7.75 -10.07
N GLY A 25 -10.75 7.00 -11.10
CA GLY A 25 -11.40 6.97 -12.40
C GLY A 25 -12.77 6.27 -12.43
N HIS A 26 -13.10 5.43 -11.44
CA HIS A 26 -14.30 4.58 -11.46
C HIS A 26 -15.23 4.78 -10.24
N LEU A 27 -14.80 5.52 -9.22
CA LEU A 27 -15.61 5.83 -8.06
C LEU A 27 -16.73 6.80 -8.47
N SER A 28 -17.98 6.36 -8.28
CA SER A 28 -19.16 7.14 -8.62
C SER A 28 -20.33 6.77 -7.70
N ASP A 29 -21.39 7.59 -7.68
CA ASP A 29 -22.61 7.31 -6.91
C ASP A 29 -23.27 5.97 -7.29
N GLY A 30 -22.99 5.45 -8.49
CA GLY A 30 -23.44 4.13 -8.94
C GLY A 30 -22.96 2.98 -8.05
N ILE A 31 -21.88 3.15 -7.28
CA ILE A 31 -21.32 2.14 -6.36
C ILE A 31 -22.32 1.69 -5.29
N VAL A 32 -23.31 2.52 -4.94
CA VAL A 32 -24.36 2.19 -3.97
C VAL A 32 -25.25 1.07 -4.49
N TRP A 33 -25.58 1.13 -5.79
CA TRP A 33 -26.58 0.26 -6.41
C TRP A 33 -25.95 -0.90 -7.19
N ASP A 34 -24.71 -0.74 -7.66
CA ASP A 34 -23.98 -1.77 -8.39
C ASP A 34 -23.03 -2.57 -7.47
N ARG A 35 -23.42 -3.82 -7.19
CA ARG A 35 -22.63 -4.75 -6.37
C ARG A 35 -21.31 -5.14 -7.03
N ILE A 36 -21.26 -5.23 -8.36
CA ILE A 36 -20.05 -5.60 -9.10
C ILE A 36 -19.06 -4.46 -9.02
N LEU A 37 -19.50 -3.23 -9.33
CA LEU A 37 -18.66 -2.04 -9.21
C LEU A 37 -18.12 -1.87 -7.79
N ARG A 38 -18.98 -2.03 -6.77
CA ARG A 38 -18.56 -1.96 -5.37
C ARG A 38 -17.49 -2.99 -5.01
N LYS A 39 -17.62 -4.23 -5.51
CA LYS A 39 -16.62 -5.27 -5.29
C LYS A 39 -15.31 -4.99 -6.01
N ALA A 40 -15.37 -4.45 -7.23
CA ALA A 40 -14.19 -4.06 -7.99
C ALA A 40 -13.41 -2.97 -7.23
N ILE A 41 -14.07 -1.86 -6.87
CA ILE A 41 -13.45 -0.77 -6.09
C ILE A 41 -12.87 -1.27 -4.77
N TYR A 42 -13.61 -2.11 -4.05
CA TYR A 42 -13.12 -2.68 -2.79
C TYR A 42 -11.87 -3.54 -2.99
N LYS A 43 -11.81 -4.32 -4.08
CA LYS A 43 -10.66 -5.17 -4.39
C LYS A 43 -9.42 -4.33 -4.72
N GLU A 44 -9.57 -3.29 -5.54
CA GLU A 44 -8.49 -2.36 -5.86
C GLU A 44 -7.97 -1.66 -4.60
N PHE A 45 -8.87 -1.26 -3.70
CA PHE A 45 -8.50 -0.66 -2.42
C PHE A 45 -7.73 -1.62 -1.52
N GLN A 46 -8.18 -2.88 -1.43
CA GLN A 46 -7.44 -3.92 -0.69
C GLN A 46 -6.02 -4.10 -1.23
N GLU A 47 -5.86 -4.16 -2.56
CA GLU A 47 -4.54 -4.31 -3.18
C GLU A 47 -3.63 -3.10 -2.95
N ALA A 48 -4.18 -1.88 -2.97
CA ALA A 48 -3.44 -0.67 -2.63
C ALA A 48 -2.94 -0.71 -1.17
N VAL A 49 -3.81 -1.10 -0.23
CA VAL A 49 -3.47 -1.19 1.20
C VAL A 49 -2.42 -2.29 1.45
N ASP A 50 -2.52 -3.43 0.78
CA ASP A 50 -1.55 -4.51 0.88
C ASP A 50 -0.18 -4.08 0.34
N ALA A 51 -0.13 -3.42 -0.82
CA ALA A 51 1.10 -2.90 -1.40
C ALA A 51 1.76 -1.83 -0.51
N ALA A 52 0.97 -0.91 0.06
CA ALA A 52 1.46 0.09 1.02
C ALA A 52 2.00 -0.56 2.31
N SER A 53 1.33 -1.60 2.80
CA SER A 53 1.75 -2.37 3.97
C SER A 53 3.07 -3.10 3.73
N ASP A 54 3.24 -3.68 2.54
CA ASP A 54 4.51 -4.28 2.10
C ASP A 54 5.65 -3.27 2.10
N VAL A 55 5.42 -2.07 1.56
CA VAL A 55 6.41 -0.97 1.61
C VAL A 55 6.80 -0.66 3.05
N CYS A 56 5.84 -0.54 3.96
CA CYS A 56 6.11 -0.30 5.38
C CYS A 56 6.98 -1.41 5.99
N ALA A 57 6.64 -2.67 5.73
CA ALA A 57 7.41 -3.82 6.21
C ALA A 57 8.83 -3.88 5.60
N MET A 58 9.00 -3.49 4.34
CA MET A 58 10.29 -3.45 3.65
C MET A 58 11.18 -2.32 4.18
N VAL A 59 10.64 -1.11 4.35
CA VAL A 59 11.37 0.02 4.92
C VAL A 59 11.80 -0.28 6.36
N ARG A 60 10.92 -0.87 7.17
CA ARG A 60 11.27 -1.29 8.53
C ARG A 60 12.40 -2.32 8.55
N ARG A 61 12.34 -3.33 7.69
CA ARG A 61 13.40 -4.34 7.54
C ARG A 61 14.73 -3.72 7.12
N TRP A 62 14.69 -2.75 6.20
CA TRP A 62 15.89 -2.02 5.81
C TRP A 62 16.54 -1.27 6.99
N ARG A 63 15.74 -0.80 7.95
CA ARG A 63 16.23 -0.17 9.18
C ARG A 63 16.70 -1.18 10.24
N ASN A 64 17.08 -2.39 9.84
CA ASN A 64 17.53 -3.47 10.72
C ASN A 64 16.54 -3.83 11.85
N SER A 65 15.24 -3.56 11.64
CA SER A 65 14.17 -3.93 12.55
C SER A 65 13.34 -5.05 11.94
N SER A 66 13.03 -6.09 12.72
CA SER A 66 12.14 -7.17 12.26
C SER A 66 10.74 -6.62 12.00
N ALA A 67 10.21 -6.87 10.80
CA ALA A 67 8.80 -6.63 10.51
C ALA A 67 7.93 -7.51 11.41
N LYS A 68 6.80 -6.93 11.85
CA LYS A 68 5.73 -7.61 12.58
C LYS A 68 4.46 -7.54 11.73
N ASP A 69 3.31 -7.32 12.35
CA ASP A 69 2.06 -6.99 11.67
C ASP A 69 2.06 -5.58 11.07
N ASN A 70 1.07 -5.31 10.20
CA ASN A 70 0.95 -4.05 9.47
C ASN A 70 0.87 -2.84 10.40
N TYR A 71 0.06 -2.89 11.47
CA TYR A 71 -0.11 -1.77 12.40
C TYR A 71 1.18 -1.47 13.14
N SER A 72 1.86 -2.50 13.66
CA SER A 72 3.16 -2.35 14.32
C SER A 72 4.25 -1.83 13.38
N ASN A 73 4.19 -2.15 12.08
CA ASN A 73 5.14 -1.66 11.08
C ASN A 73 4.92 -0.16 10.79
N ILE A 74 3.67 0.26 10.65
CA ILE A 74 3.30 1.66 10.47
C ILE A 74 3.66 2.49 11.71
N ASP A 75 3.28 2.03 12.90
CA ASP A 75 3.59 2.72 14.17
C ASP A 75 5.10 2.93 14.35
N PHE A 76 5.91 1.92 14.02
CA PHE A 76 7.36 2.05 14.04
C PHE A 76 7.85 3.18 13.11
N LEU A 77 7.38 3.22 11.87
CA LEU A 77 7.82 4.24 10.90
C LEU A 77 7.33 5.65 11.27
N MET A 78 6.14 5.76 11.84
CA MET A 78 5.58 7.03 12.34
C MET A 78 6.35 7.59 13.53
N ARG A 79 6.88 6.72 14.41
CA ARG A 79 7.71 7.14 15.56
C ARG A 79 9.13 7.55 15.15
N TYR A 80 9.62 7.05 14.03
CA TYR A 80 10.97 7.30 13.54
C TYR A 80 10.97 7.81 12.08
N PRO A 81 10.35 8.96 11.75
CA PRO A 81 10.19 9.39 10.36
C PRO A 81 11.49 9.87 9.70
N GLY A 82 12.48 10.34 10.48
CA GLY A 82 13.65 11.09 9.96
C GLY A 82 15.04 10.64 10.41
N ILE A 83 15.23 9.34 10.71
CA ILE A 83 16.56 8.75 10.98
C ILE A 83 16.79 7.57 10.05
#